data_AF-A0A6P1Y041-F1
#
_entry.id   AF-A0A6P1Y041-F1
#
_cell.length_a   1.000
_cell.length_b   1.000
_cell.length_c   1.000
_cell.angle_alpha   90.00
_cell.angle_beta   90.00
_cell.angle_gamma   90.00
#
_symmetry.space_group_name_H-M   'P 1'
#
loop_
_entity.id
_entity.type
_entity.pdbx_description
1 polymer ?
#
loop_
_entity_poly.entity_id
_entity_poly.type
_entity_poly.pdbx_seq_one_letter_code
_entity_poly.pdbx_strand_id
1 'polypeptide(L)'
;MFPNYLDGAKVKYYTKKDDFGTVDCNDGKKTLDIKHLAICSYANEQGFYLFFCDEKFNTVSDYFFDTVEECKIIAENSKENIVWIEKTNSAAEFTFEEIKTLLLKSIDEYHCEAELHIFFADNPEEYMIIIYKDHCSFQRCGSNDKKSSGEYNYKSLDELYTAAQVDDIILKRDWDKITAFNCEDFEILGFWK
;
A
#
# COMPACT_ATOMS: atom_id res chain seq x y z
N MET A 1 12.38 -10.85 6.44
CA MET A 1 12.06 -10.37 5.08
C MET A 1 11.72 -8.89 5.19
N PHE A 2 12.07 -8.05 4.22
CA PHE A 2 11.71 -6.63 4.28
C PHE A 2 10.20 -6.47 4.04
N PRO A 3 9.48 -5.59 4.76
CA PRO A 3 8.04 -5.38 4.56
C PRO A 3 7.68 -5.00 3.12
N ASN A 4 6.43 -5.21 2.73
CA ASN A 4 5.90 -4.75 1.44
C ASN A 4 5.34 -3.33 1.53
N TYR A 5 4.85 -2.94 2.71
CA TYR A 5 4.42 -1.59 3.04
C TYR A 5 5.13 -1.06 4.28
N LEU A 6 5.27 0.26 4.33
CA LEU A 6 5.67 1.03 5.49
C LEU A 6 4.74 2.23 5.55
N ASP A 7 4.05 2.44 6.67
CA ASP A 7 3.06 3.51 6.86
C ASP A 7 2.07 3.67 5.69
N GLY A 8 1.53 2.54 5.19
CA GLY A 8 0.62 2.50 4.04
C GLY A 8 1.27 2.73 2.66
N ALA A 9 2.56 3.06 2.61
CA ALA A 9 3.30 3.28 1.37
C ALA A 9 3.91 1.98 0.84
N LYS A 10 3.71 1.66 -0.44
CA LYS A 10 4.27 0.46 -1.04
C LYS A 10 5.77 0.59 -1.25
N VAL A 11 6.54 -0.34 -0.72
CA VAL A 11 8.00 -0.41 -0.89
C VAL A 11 8.35 -0.80 -2.33
N LYS A 12 9.14 0.06 -3.01
CA LYS A 12 9.68 -0.17 -4.36
C LYS A 12 11.14 -0.59 -4.30
N TYR A 13 11.91 0.04 -3.43
CA TYR A 13 13.31 -0.30 -3.18
C TYR A 13 13.57 -0.31 -1.69
N TYR A 14 14.51 -1.14 -1.26
CA TYR A 14 14.93 -1.18 0.13
C TYR A 14 16.40 -1.54 0.28
N THR A 15 16.97 -1.29 1.45
CA THR A 15 18.32 -1.73 1.82
C THR A 15 18.28 -2.91 2.80
N LYS A 16 19.36 -3.71 2.81
CA LYS A 16 19.60 -4.62 3.93
C LYS A 16 19.83 -3.81 5.20
N LYS A 17 19.73 -4.47 6.35
CA LYS A 17 20.10 -3.88 7.63
C LYS A 17 21.55 -3.43 7.57
N ASP A 18 21.80 -2.16 7.82
CA ASP A 18 23.13 -1.58 7.98
C ASP A 18 23.06 -0.43 8.99
N ASP A 19 24.15 0.29 9.21
CA ASP A 19 24.18 1.49 10.03
C ASP A 19 24.14 2.75 9.16
N PHE A 20 22.95 3.33 9.01
CA PHE A 20 22.74 4.58 8.26
C PHE A 20 22.76 5.80 9.20
N GLY A 21 23.38 5.68 10.37
CA GLY A 21 23.52 6.75 11.36
C GLY A 21 22.24 7.02 12.14
N THR A 22 22.14 8.21 12.74
CA THR A 22 21.07 8.55 13.68
C THR A 22 20.32 9.82 13.28
N VAL A 23 19.06 9.92 13.72
CA VAL A 23 18.28 11.18 13.70
C VAL A 23 18.09 11.65 15.14
N ASP A 24 18.33 12.94 15.37
CA ASP A 24 18.00 13.60 16.64
C ASP A 24 16.52 14.01 16.64
N CYS A 25 15.73 13.45 17.55
CA CYS A 25 14.39 13.98 17.80
C CYS A 25 14.48 15.26 18.62
N ASN A 26 13.68 16.27 18.26
CA ASN A 26 13.68 17.68 18.73
C ASN A 26 13.74 17.94 20.26
N ASP A 27 13.70 16.92 21.10
CA ASP A 27 13.86 17.02 22.56
C ASP A 27 15.27 16.70 23.07
N GLY A 28 16.24 16.41 22.19
CA GLY A 28 17.66 16.20 22.56
C GLY A 28 17.93 15.00 23.49
N LYS A 29 16.92 14.17 23.77
CA LYS A 29 16.97 13.05 24.72
C LYS A 29 17.02 11.68 24.04
N LYS A 30 16.73 11.59 22.74
CA LYS A 30 16.64 10.32 22.03
C LYS A 30 17.16 10.45 20.61
N THR A 31 18.31 9.85 20.36
CA THR A 31 18.78 9.50 19.03
C THR A 31 18.07 8.23 18.58
N LEU A 32 17.52 8.23 17.38
CA LEU A 32 16.99 7.02 16.76
C LEU A 32 17.95 6.56 15.69
N ASP A 33 18.39 5.30 15.80
CA ASP A 33 19.23 4.66 14.80
C ASP A 33 18.42 4.36 13.55
N ILE A 34 18.95 4.77 12.40
CA ILE A 34 18.43 4.40 11.09
C ILE A 34 19.15 3.11 10.69
N LYS A 35 18.39 2.01 10.58
CA LYS A 35 18.93 0.70 10.20
C LYS A 35 18.52 0.26 8.79
N HIS A 36 17.54 0.95 8.21
CA HIS A 36 17.04 0.67 6.88
C HIS A 36 16.68 1.96 6.14
N LEU A 37 16.79 1.91 4.81
CA LEU A 37 16.23 2.91 3.91
C LEU A 37 15.24 2.21 2.98
N ALA A 38 14.12 2.86 2.68
CA ALA A 38 13.15 2.40 1.70
C ALA A 38 12.73 3.53 0.78
N ILE A 39 12.50 3.21 -0.49
CA ILE A 39 11.82 4.10 -1.42
C ILE A 39 10.42 3.54 -1.60
N CYS A 40 9.43 4.32 -1.19
CA CYS A 40 8.03 3.92 -1.18
C CYS A 40 7.19 4.81 -2.08
N SER A 41 6.01 4.36 -2.46
CA SER A 41 5.00 5.18 -3.15
C SER A 41 3.63 4.93 -2.55
N TYR A 42 2.88 5.98 -2.28
CA TYR A 42 1.45 5.88 -2.04
C TYR A 42 0.72 5.70 -3.36
N ALA A 43 -0.35 4.93 -3.32
CA ALA A 43 -1.04 4.55 -4.54
C ALA A 43 -1.77 5.72 -5.23
N ASN A 44 -2.14 6.75 -4.44
CA ASN A 44 -2.85 7.94 -4.92
C ASN A 44 -1.95 9.16 -5.13
N GLU A 45 -0.63 9.01 -5.00
CA GLU A 45 0.30 10.13 -5.11
C GLU A 45 1.25 9.94 -6.29
N GLN A 46 1.47 11.02 -7.03
CA GLN A 46 2.50 11.06 -8.06
C GLN A 46 3.81 11.44 -7.37
N GLY A 47 4.65 10.44 -7.08
CA GLY A 47 5.97 10.65 -6.50
C GLY A 47 6.45 9.47 -5.65
N PHE A 48 7.58 9.69 -4.99
CA PHE A 48 8.25 8.68 -4.18
C PHE A 48 8.72 9.28 -2.87
N TYR A 49 8.60 8.49 -1.81
CA TYR A 49 9.08 8.84 -0.50
C TYR A 49 10.33 8.05 -0.16
N LEU A 50 11.38 8.74 0.27
CA LEU A 50 12.57 8.14 0.86
C LEU A 50 12.36 8.03 2.37
N PHE A 51 12.06 6.83 2.83
CA PHE A 51 11.85 6.51 4.24
C PHE A 51 13.15 6.08 4.91
N PHE A 52 13.38 6.62 6.10
CA PHE A 52 14.46 6.24 6.99
C PHE A 52 13.83 5.45 8.12
N CYS A 53 14.22 4.19 8.31
CA CYS A 53 13.53 3.31 9.24
C CYS A 53 14.47 2.76 10.32
N ASP A 54 13.91 2.52 11.50
CA ASP A 54 14.60 1.86 12.61
C ASP A 54 14.75 0.34 12.39
N GLU A 55 15.33 -0.38 13.35
CA GLU A 55 15.49 -1.84 13.29
C GLU A 55 14.18 -2.62 13.18
N LYS A 56 13.07 -2.03 13.62
CA LYS A 56 11.73 -2.63 13.58
C LYS A 56 10.91 -2.19 12.36
N PHE A 57 11.54 -1.49 11.41
CA PHE A 57 10.91 -0.91 10.23
C PHE A 57 9.93 0.23 10.54
N ASN A 58 9.95 0.83 11.73
CA ASN A 58 9.17 2.05 11.95
C ASN A 58 9.83 3.19 11.17
N THR A 59 9.05 3.98 10.44
CA THR A 59 9.55 5.19 9.78
C THR A 59 9.92 6.23 10.82
N VAL A 60 11.19 6.63 10.82
CA VAL A 60 11.77 7.65 11.68
C VAL A 60 11.65 9.03 11.03
N SER A 61 11.85 9.08 9.71
CA SER A 61 11.67 10.28 8.89
C SER A 61 11.46 9.90 7.43
N ASP A 62 10.73 10.74 6.70
CA ASP A 62 10.45 10.58 5.28
C ASP A 62 10.68 11.88 4.50
N TYR A 63 10.99 11.75 3.21
CA TYR A 63 11.20 12.86 2.29
C TYR A 63 10.56 12.57 0.95
N PHE A 64 9.74 13.49 0.44
CA PHE A 64 9.06 13.38 -0.84
C PHE A 64 9.93 13.86 -2.01
N PHE A 65 9.90 13.12 -3.12
CA PHE A 65 10.57 13.44 -4.38
C PHE A 65 9.70 13.05 -5.58
N ASP A 66 9.96 13.66 -6.74
CA ASP A 66 9.20 13.37 -7.96
C ASP A 66 9.65 12.05 -8.60
N THR A 67 10.91 11.64 -8.41
CA THR A 67 11.50 10.45 -9.04
C THR A 67 12.28 9.54 -8.09
N VAL A 68 12.36 8.24 -8.43
CA VAL A 68 13.18 7.26 -7.71
C VAL A 68 14.66 7.65 -7.73
N GLU A 69 15.13 8.16 -8.87
CA GLU A 69 16.51 8.59 -9.06
C GLU A 69 16.89 9.70 -8.08
N GLU A 70 16.01 10.68 -7.84
CA GLU A 70 16.23 11.73 -6.84
C GLU A 70 16.32 11.15 -5.42
N CYS A 71 15.43 10.22 -5.05
CA CYS A 71 15.53 9.53 -3.77
C CYS A 71 16.91 8.86 -3.59
N LYS A 72 17.39 8.15 -4.63
CA LYS A 72 18.68 7.47 -4.59
C LYS A 72 19.84 8.46 -4.44
N ILE A 73 19.84 9.55 -5.22
CA ILE A 73 20.88 10.59 -5.16
C ILE A 73 20.94 11.23 -3.77
N ILE A 74 19.79 11.57 -3.17
CA ILE A 74 19.76 12.20 -1.84
C ILE A 74 20.20 11.21 -0.75
N ALA A 75 19.80 9.95 -0.85
CA ALA A 75 20.26 8.90 0.07
C ALA A 75 21.79 8.73 -0.02
N GLU A 76 22.34 8.61 -1.22
CA GLU A 76 23.78 8.40 -1.47
C GLU A 76 24.63 9.62 -1.09
N ASN A 77 24.08 10.84 -1.17
CA ASN A 77 24.75 12.04 -0.69
C ASN A 77 24.73 12.18 0.83
N SER A 78 23.81 11.50 1.53
CA SER A 78 23.62 11.64 2.97
C SER A 78 24.14 10.44 3.77
N LYS A 79 24.25 9.26 3.16
CA LYS A 79 24.58 7.99 3.81
C LYS A 79 25.57 7.18 2.97
N GLU A 80 26.33 6.31 3.64
CA GLU A 80 27.30 5.41 2.99
C GLU A 80 26.75 3.98 2.88
N ASN A 81 27.42 3.14 2.07
CA ASN A 81 27.16 1.70 1.94
C ASN A 81 25.75 1.32 1.47
N ILE A 82 25.07 2.21 0.75
CA ILE A 82 23.75 1.92 0.21
C ILE A 82 23.85 0.91 -0.93
N VAL A 83 23.13 -0.21 -0.77
CA VAL A 83 22.87 -1.17 -1.83
C VAL A 83 21.36 -1.33 -1.97
N TRP A 84 20.81 -0.77 -3.04
CA TRP A 84 19.39 -0.85 -3.34
C TRP A 84 19.00 -2.24 -3.84
N ILE A 85 17.98 -2.81 -3.22
CA ILE A 85 17.31 -4.03 -3.67
C ILE A 85 15.94 -3.62 -4.19
N GLU A 86 15.68 -3.89 -5.46
CA GLU A 86 14.36 -3.69 -6.05
C GLU A 86 13.39 -4.70 -5.46
N LYS A 87 12.23 -4.22 -5.02
CA LYS A 87 11.13 -5.05 -4.60
C LYS A 87 10.45 -5.60 -5.85
N THR A 88 10.75 -6.84 -6.20
CA THR A 88 10.08 -7.50 -7.33
C THR A 88 8.59 -7.61 -7.04
N ASN A 89 7.75 -7.04 -7.90
CA ASN A 89 6.31 -7.31 -7.90
C ASN A 89 6.10 -8.77 -8.31
N SER A 90 5.95 -9.67 -7.35
CA SER A 90 5.52 -11.04 -7.61
C SER A 90 4.11 -11.23 -7.07
N ALA A 91 3.16 -11.56 -7.96
CA ALA A 91 1.75 -11.81 -7.66
C ALA A 91 1.06 -10.67 -6.86
N ALA A 92 -0.26 -10.76 -6.74
CA ALA A 92 -0.94 -9.98 -5.73
C ALA A 92 -0.38 -10.36 -4.36
N GLU A 93 -0.08 -9.37 -3.54
CA GLU A 93 0.46 -9.59 -2.20
C GLU A 93 -0.46 -10.42 -1.31
N PHE A 94 -1.77 -10.20 -1.45
CA PHE A 94 -2.80 -10.98 -0.82
C PHE A 94 -3.59 -11.71 -1.89
N THR A 95 -3.94 -12.96 -1.62
CA THR A 95 -4.92 -13.69 -2.40
C THR A 95 -6.33 -13.11 -2.18
N PHE A 96 -7.24 -13.40 -3.10
CA PHE A 96 -8.63 -12.99 -2.94
C PHE A 96 -9.26 -13.57 -1.67
N GLU A 97 -8.95 -14.81 -1.31
CA GLU A 97 -9.50 -15.46 -0.10
C GLU A 97 -9.00 -14.82 1.19
N GLU A 98 -7.75 -14.33 1.23
CA GLU A 98 -7.22 -13.58 2.37
C GLU A 98 -7.95 -12.25 2.53
N ILE A 99 -8.06 -11.47 1.43
CA ILE A 99 -8.80 -10.21 1.44
C ILE A 99 -10.28 -10.42 1.81
N LYS A 100 -10.92 -11.43 1.25
CA LYS A 100 -12.30 -11.80 1.58
C LYS A 100 -12.46 -12.09 3.06
N THR A 101 -11.51 -12.82 3.66
CA THR A 101 -11.53 -13.11 5.09
C THR A 101 -11.43 -11.83 5.93
N LEU A 102 -10.55 -10.89 5.55
CA LEU A 102 -10.38 -9.62 6.27
C LEU A 102 -11.61 -8.70 6.14
N LEU A 103 -12.21 -8.61 4.96
CA LEU A 103 -13.44 -7.84 4.72
C LEU A 103 -14.62 -8.40 5.51
N LEU A 104 -14.80 -9.73 5.52
CA LEU A 104 -15.86 -10.34 6.32
C LEU A 104 -15.62 -10.12 7.82
N LYS A 105 -14.37 -10.22 8.26
CA LYS A 105 -13.99 -9.96 9.65
C LYS A 105 -14.32 -8.53 10.09
N SER A 106 -14.12 -7.51 9.25
CA SER A 106 -14.43 -6.12 9.60
C SER A 106 -15.92 -5.95 9.94
N ILE A 107 -16.81 -6.60 9.19
CA ILE A 107 -18.25 -6.58 9.44
C ILE A 107 -18.64 -7.44 10.65
N ASP A 108 -18.18 -8.69 10.67
CA ASP A 108 -18.67 -9.70 11.62
C ASP A 108 -18.19 -9.44 13.05
N GLU A 109 -16.94 -9.00 13.21
CA GLU A 109 -16.33 -8.78 14.52
C GLU A 109 -16.32 -7.32 14.95
N TYR A 110 -16.20 -6.37 14.01
CA TYR A 110 -16.00 -4.95 14.32
C TYR A 110 -17.14 -4.05 13.85
N HIS A 111 -18.13 -4.59 13.14
CA HIS A 111 -19.26 -3.83 12.60
C HIS A 111 -18.82 -2.61 11.76
N CYS A 112 -17.73 -2.81 11.01
CA CYS A 112 -17.06 -1.80 10.19
C CYS A 112 -17.22 -2.17 8.71
N GLU A 113 -17.85 -1.25 7.97
CA GLU A 113 -18.00 -1.30 6.52
C GLU A 113 -16.68 -0.82 5.90
N ALA A 114 -15.74 -1.76 5.73
CA ALA A 114 -14.39 -1.43 5.32
C ALA A 114 -14.32 -1.04 3.84
N GLU A 115 -13.52 -0.02 3.56
CA GLU A 115 -13.25 0.48 2.21
C GLU A 115 -11.85 0.03 1.76
N LEU A 116 -11.80 -0.98 0.90
CA LEU A 116 -10.54 -1.52 0.37
C LEU A 116 -10.25 -0.96 -1.01
N HIS A 117 -9.20 -0.17 -1.09
CA HIS A 117 -8.66 0.40 -2.32
C HIS A 117 -7.65 -0.57 -2.96
N ILE A 118 -7.77 -0.78 -4.27
CA ILE A 118 -6.90 -1.65 -5.06
C ILE A 118 -6.40 -0.94 -6.33
N PHE A 119 -5.17 -1.28 -6.72
CA PHE A 119 -4.45 -0.62 -7.81
C PHE A 119 -3.84 -1.66 -8.74
N PHE A 120 -4.05 -1.53 -10.05
CA PHE A 120 -3.55 -2.47 -11.04
C PHE A 120 -2.28 -1.97 -11.73
N ALA A 121 -1.41 -2.88 -12.16
CA ALA A 121 -0.14 -2.55 -12.82
C ALA A 121 -0.34 -1.87 -14.19
N ASP A 122 -1.39 -2.25 -14.90
CA ASP A 122 -1.71 -1.84 -16.27
C ASP A 122 -2.82 -0.78 -16.36
N ASN A 123 -3.25 -0.24 -15.22
CA ASN A 123 -4.36 0.70 -15.15
C ASN A 123 -4.07 1.82 -14.12
N PRO A 124 -4.09 3.10 -14.53
CA PRO A 124 -3.82 4.22 -13.63
C PRO A 124 -5.02 4.59 -12.74
N GLU A 125 -6.17 3.95 -12.91
CA GLU A 125 -7.36 4.21 -12.11
C GLU A 125 -7.31 3.48 -10.76
N GLU A 126 -7.87 4.13 -9.75
CA GLU A 126 -8.09 3.57 -8.43
C GLU A 126 -9.46 2.89 -8.38
N TYR A 127 -9.51 1.71 -7.79
CA TYR A 127 -10.76 0.98 -7.57
C TYR A 127 -10.96 0.68 -6.10
N MET A 128 -12.21 0.59 -5.68
CA MET A 128 -12.57 0.34 -4.30
C MET A 128 -13.60 -0.77 -4.21
N ILE A 129 -13.35 -1.72 -3.30
CA ILE A 129 -14.31 -2.71 -2.82
C ILE A 129 -14.82 -2.22 -1.48
N ILE A 130 -16.14 -2.06 -1.34
CA ILE A 130 -16.77 -1.75 -0.05
C ILE A 130 -17.56 -2.97 0.41
N ILE A 131 -17.40 -3.36 1.67
CA ILE A 131 -18.16 -4.44 2.28
C ILE A 131 -19.29 -3.88 3.14
N TYR A 132 -20.51 -4.39 2.93
CA TYR A 132 -21.68 -4.08 3.74
C TYR A 132 -22.18 -5.36 4.43
N LYS A 133 -23.12 -5.20 5.35
CA LYS A 133 -23.71 -6.33 6.09
C LYS A 133 -24.45 -7.33 5.21
N ASP A 134 -25.06 -6.87 4.12
CA ASP A 134 -25.95 -7.67 3.26
C ASP A 134 -25.50 -7.75 1.79
N HIS A 135 -24.48 -7.00 1.41
CA HIS A 135 -23.93 -6.96 0.05
C HIS A 135 -22.50 -6.42 0.04
N CYS A 136 -21.91 -6.30 -1.14
CA CYS A 136 -20.66 -5.58 -1.36
C CYS A 136 -20.76 -4.75 -2.63
N SER A 137 -19.92 -3.74 -2.77
CA SER A 137 -19.86 -2.93 -3.97
C SER A 137 -18.46 -2.83 -4.54
N PHE A 138 -18.37 -2.51 -5.83
CA PHE A 138 -17.14 -2.17 -6.51
C PHE A 138 -17.31 -0.93 -7.35
N GLN A 139 -16.32 -0.05 -7.31
CA GLN A 139 -16.33 1.18 -8.08
C GLN A 139 -14.95 1.62 -8.50
N ARG A 140 -14.88 2.37 -9.60
CA ARG A 140 -13.74 3.24 -9.91
C ARG A 140 -13.88 4.52 -9.11
N CYS A 141 -12.86 4.83 -8.31
CA CYS A 141 -12.76 6.10 -7.58
C CYS A 141 -12.53 7.25 -8.55
N GLY A 142 -13.07 8.44 -8.22
CA GLY A 142 -12.87 9.64 -9.02
C GLY A 142 -11.89 10.59 -8.34
N SER A 143 -10.85 11.03 -9.04
CA SER A 143 -10.02 12.16 -8.65
C SER A 143 -9.78 13.11 -9.84
N ASN A 144 -9.78 14.42 -9.58
CA ASN A 144 -9.69 15.50 -10.60
C ASN A 144 -10.69 15.32 -11.77
N ASP A 145 -10.31 15.66 -13.02
CA ASP A 145 -11.19 15.68 -14.21
C ASP A 145 -11.80 14.31 -14.61
N LYS A 146 -11.56 13.24 -13.82
CA LYS A 146 -12.08 11.90 -14.07
C LYS A 146 -13.34 11.63 -13.24
N LYS A 147 -14.31 10.95 -13.85
CA LYS A 147 -15.59 10.63 -13.22
C LYS A 147 -15.52 9.29 -12.50
N SER A 148 -15.87 9.30 -11.21
CA SER A 148 -16.25 8.10 -10.47
C SER A 148 -17.30 7.32 -11.27
N SER A 149 -17.24 6.00 -11.21
CA SER A 149 -18.22 5.13 -11.86
C SER A 149 -19.54 5.03 -11.10
N GLY A 150 -19.56 5.44 -9.82
CA GLY A 150 -20.55 5.00 -8.85
C GLY A 150 -20.39 3.52 -8.48
N GLU A 151 -21.12 3.11 -7.45
CA GLU A 151 -21.09 1.76 -6.88
C GLU A 151 -21.91 0.76 -7.67
N TYR A 152 -21.27 -0.35 -8.05
CA TYR A 152 -21.92 -1.53 -8.58
C TYR A 152 -22.09 -2.55 -7.47
N ASN A 153 -23.34 -2.89 -7.14
CA ASN A 153 -23.66 -3.76 -6.01
C ASN A 153 -23.72 -5.23 -6.42
N TYR A 154 -23.18 -6.09 -5.56
CA TYR A 154 -23.12 -7.55 -5.69
C TYR A 154 -23.59 -8.19 -4.39
N LYS A 155 -24.29 -9.33 -4.47
CA LYS A 155 -24.86 -9.99 -3.28
C LYS A 155 -23.79 -10.60 -2.38
N SER A 156 -22.63 -10.92 -2.93
CA SER A 156 -21.51 -11.49 -2.18
C SER A 156 -20.18 -11.18 -2.84
N LEU A 157 -19.11 -11.28 -2.06
CA LEU A 157 -17.74 -11.16 -2.55
C LEU A 157 -17.42 -12.21 -3.63
N ASP A 158 -18.02 -13.40 -3.58
CA ASP A 158 -17.85 -14.43 -4.62
C ASP A 158 -18.50 -14.05 -5.96
N GLU A 159 -19.68 -13.40 -5.90
CA GLU A 159 -20.32 -12.86 -7.09
C GLU A 159 -19.47 -11.73 -7.68
N LEU A 160 -19.03 -10.79 -6.83
CA LEU A 160 -18.12 -9.70 -7.20
C LEU A 160 -16.85 -10.25 -7.89
N TYR A 161 -16.23 -11.28 -7.32
CA TYR A 161 -14.97 -11.85 -7.79
C TYR A 161 -15.04 -12.38 -9.23
N THR A 162 -16.21 -12.88 -9.64
CA THR A 162 -16.40 -13.52 -10.94
C THR A 162 -17.10 -12.65 -11.97
N ALA A 163 -17.75 -11.57 -11.54
CA ALA A 163 -18.48 -10.67 -12.41
C ALA A 163 -17.56 -9.79 -13.27
N ALA A 164 -18.06 -9.41 -14.45
CA ALA A 164 -17.48 -8.34 -15.24
C ALA A 164 -17.86 -7.00 -14.62
N GLN A 165 -16.84 -6.22 -14.27
CA GLN A 165 -16.93 -4.96 -13.53
C GLN A 165 -16.84 -3.75 -14.48
N VAL A 166 -16.87 -2.55 -13.88
CA VAL A 166 -16.45 -1.33 -14.57
C VAL A 166 -15.05 -1.50 -15.18
N ASP A 167 -14.83 -0.89 -16.34
CA ASP A 167 -13.58 -0.95 -17.12
C ASP A 167 -13.15 -2.36 -17.55
N ASP A 168 -14.11 -3.28 -17.72
CA ASP A 168 -13.89 -4.67 -18.14
C ASP A 168 -12.98 -5.47 -17.18
N ILE A 169 -12.88 -5.03 -15.92
CA ILE A 169 -12.14 -5.74 -14.88
C ILE A 169 -12.91 -7.01 -14.49
N ILE A 170 -12.18 -8.12 -14.35
CA ILE A 170 -12.71 -9.34 -13.73
C ILE A 170 -11.70 -9.72 -12.66
N LEU A 171 -12.06 -9.54 -11.37
CA LEU A 171 -11.12 -9.74 -10.26
C LEU A 171 -10.49 -11.15 -10.30
N LYS A 172 -11.26 -12.20 -10.61
CA LYS A 172 -10.71 -13.55 -10.78
C LYS A 172 -9.63 -13.70 -11.87
N ARG A 173 -9.74 -12.93 -12.95
CA ARG A 173 -8.78 -12.93 -14.06
C ARG A 173 -7.59 -12.03 -13.76
N ASP A 174 -7.86 -10.87 -13.18
CA ASP A 174 -6.91 -9.75 -13.09
C ASP A 174 -6.27 -9.62 -11.71
N TRP A 175 -6.61 -10.47 -10.73
CA TRP A 175 -6.14 -10.36 -9.35
C TRP A 175 -4.62 -10.22 -9.26
N ASP A 176 -3.87 -11.05 -9.98
CA ASP A 176 -2.41 -11.06 -9.96
C ASP A 176 -1.76 -9.79 -10.55
N LYS A 177 -2.55 -8.92 -11.18
CA LYS A 177 -2.11 -7.61 -11.65
C LYS A 177 -2.26 -6.52 -10.58
N ILE A 178 -2.92 -6.82 -9.45
CA ILE A 178 -3.02 -5.89 -8.33
C ILE A 178 -1.62 -5.69 -7.76
N THR A 179 -1.21 -4.44 -7.74
CA THR A 179 0.08 -4.01 -7.22
C THR A 179 -0.03 -3.47 -5.82
N ALA A 180 -1.14 -2.88 -5.42
CA ALA A 180 -1.26 -2.35 -4.07
C ALA A 180 -2.67 -2.57 -3.50
N PHE A 181 -2.71 -2.77 -2.19
CA PHE A 181 -3.91 -2.77 -1.37
C PHE A 181 -3.77 -1.65 -0.34
N ASN A 182 -4.81 -0.86 -0.14
CA ASN A 182 -4.87 0.16 0.90
C ASN A 182 -6.26 0.10 1.55
N CYS A 183 -6.33 0.08 2.88
CA CYS A 183 -7.58 0.12 3.62
C CYS A 183 -7.32 0.73 4.98
N GLU A 184 -7.78 1.95 5.21
CA GLU A 184 -7.59 2.68 6.46
C GLU A 184 -8.21 1.92 7.64
N ASP A 185 -9.35 1.28 7.43
CA ASP A 185 -10.00 0.45 8.44
C ASP A 185 -9.11 -0.72 8.88
N PHE A 186 -8.44 -1.37 7.93
CA PHE A 186 -7.56 -2.50 8.23
C PHE A 186 -6.29 -2.04 8.96
N GLU A 187 -5.78 -0.84 8.66
CA GLU A 187 -4.67 -0.23 9.40
C GLU A 187 -5.07 0.04 10.85
N ILE A 188 -6.22 0.71 11.07
CA ILE A 188 -6.74 1.05 12.40
C ILE A 188 -7.00 -0.22 13.23
N LEU A 189 -7.51 -1.27 12.59
CA LEU A 189 -7.83 -2.55 13.24
C LEU A 189 -6.63 -3.51 13.33
N GLY A 190 -5.48 -3.18 12.72
CA GLY A 190 -4.26 -4.00 12.72
C GLY A 190 -4.43 -5.34 12.01
N PHE A 191 -5.14 -5.35 10.88
CA PHE A 191 -5.44 -6.55 10.10
C PHE A 191 -4.31 -6.96 9.16
N TRP A 192 -3.55 -6.00 8.62
CA TRP A 192 -2.39 -6.28 7.79
C TRP A 192 -1.29 -6.95 8.63
N LYS A 193 -1.05 -8.25 8.39
CA LYS A 193 -0.06 -9.08 9.10
C LYS A 193 0.74 -9.93 8.14
#